data_AF-A0A2A5QTI3-F1
#
_entry.id   AF-A0A2A5QTI3-F1
#
_cell.length_a   1.000
_cell.length_b   1.000
_cell.length_c   1.000
_cell.angle_alpha   90.00
_cell.angle_beta   90.00
_cell.angle_gamma   90.00
#
_symmetry.space_group_name_H-M   'P 1'
#
loop_
_entity.id
_entity.type
_entity.pdbx_description
1 polymer ?
#
loop_
_entity_poly.entity_id
_entity_poly.type
_entity_poly.pdbx_seq_one_letter_code
_entity_poly.pdbx_strand_id
1 'polypeptide(L)'
;MSFDVLADARRRTVLRLVHERSPEGVGKHDLGYQLAAVISDNPPAAITDGDHRRALVELHHRLLPQLTDAGLLEEGDDETIRTTGHPVFDESEFEALIAGDQTADAEELDTMFRVLANERRRAILAVLDDQFHPVATETLARDVAVREAGTAERAVPRERVDEVLASLVHVHLPVLHDATLVGYDAESGRVSDERHSALRGLAPVRDRVAGD
;
A
#
# COMPACT_ATOMS: atom_id res chain seq x y z
N MET A 1 -5.63 1.99 -6.91
CA MET A 1 -5.20 0.76 -6.19
C MET A 1 -5.51 0.87 -4.70
N SER A 2 -6.04 -0.19 -4.07
CA SER A 2 -6.33 -0.22 -2.63
C SER A 2 -5.12 -0.66 -1.82
N PHE A 3 -4.61 0.21 -0.93
CA PHE A 3 -3.48 -0.12 -0.04
C PHE A 3 -3.80 -1.22 0.97
N ASP A 4 -5.08 -1.48 1.26
CA ASP A 4 -5.48 -2.59 2.11
C ASP A 4 -5.08 -3.94 1.50
N VAL A 5 -5.02 -4.03 0.17
CA VAL A 5 -4.54 -5.23 -0.56
C VAL A 5 -3.09 -5.55 -0.23
N LEU A 6 -2.29 -4.50 -0.02
CA LEU A 6 -0.89 -4.63 0.34
C LEU A 6 -0.68 -4.81 1.84
N ALA A 7 -1.71 -4.76 2.69
CA ALA A 7 -1.57 -4.86 4.15
C ALA A 7 -1.43 -6.29 4.70
N ASP A 8 -1.21 -7.28 3.84
CA ASP A 8 -0.95 -8.67 4.23
C ASP A 8 0.34 -9.12 3.55
N ALA A 9 1.31 -9.52 4.34
CA ALA A 9 2.60 -10.02 3.88
C ALA A 9 2.47 -11.16 2.86
N ARG A 10 1.45 -12.02 2.98
CA ARG A 10 1.24 -13.13 2.05
C ARG A 10 0.81 -12.63 0.68
N ARG A 11 -0.02 -11.59 0.60
CA ARG A 11 -0.39 -10.94 -0.67
C ARG A 11 0.83 -10.30 -1.34
N ARG A 12 1.69 -9.62 -0.57
CA ARG A 12 2.97 -9.08 -1.07
C ARG A 12 3.91 -10.18 -1.56
N THR A 13 4.02 -11.28 -0.84
CA THR A 13 4.81 -12.46 -1.26
C THR A 13 4.29 -13.04 -2.58
N VAL A 14 2.98 -13.21 -2.74
CA VAL A 14 2.40 -13.71 -3.99
C VAL A 14 2.70 -12.74 -5.15
N LEU A 15 2.53 -11.43 -4.93
CA LEU A 15 2.89 -10.42 -5.93
C LEU A 15 4.36 -10.53 -6.34
N ARG A 16 5.28 -10.65 -5.38
CA ARG A 16 6.71 -10.81 -5.64
C ARG A 16 7.00 -12.05 -6.49
N LEU A 17 6.49 -13.22 -6.08
CA LEU A 17 6.72 -14.48 -6.78
C LEU A 17 6.20 -14.47 -8.22
N VAL A 18 5.04 -13.85 -8.46
CA VAL A 18 4.46 -13.74 -9.80
C VAL A 18 5.19 -12.67 -10.63
N HIS A 19 5.57 -11.54 -10.03
CA HIS A 19 6.31 -10.46 -10.69
C HIS A 19 7.67 -10.92 -11.20
N GLU A 20 8.42 -11.68 -10.39
CA GLU A 20 9.72 -12.26 -10.75
C GLU A 20 9.65 -13.19 -11.99
N ARG A 21 8.46 -13.68 -12.33
CA ARG A 21 8.20 -14.62 -13.43
C ARG A 21 7.39 -13.98 -14.56
N SER A 22 7.00 -12.72 -14.42
CA SER A 22 6.23 -12.02 -15.45
C SER A 22 7.17 -11.55 -16.57
N PRO A 23 6.74 -11.59 -17.85
CA PRO A 23 5.37 -11.84 -18.31
C PRO A 23 5.00 -13.32 -18.46
N GLU A 24 5.93 -14.28 -18.27
CA GLU A 24 5.69 -15.73 -18.48
C GLU A 24 4.67 -16.34 -17.50
N GLY A 25 4.56 -15.77 -16.31
CA GLY A 25 3.59 -16.16 -15.28
C GLY A 25 3.99 -17.42 -14.50
N VAL A 26 3.18 -17.77 -13.51
CA VAL A 26 3.39 -18.93 -12.63
C VAL A 26 2.12 -19.76 -12.56
N GLY A 27 2.23 -21.06 -12.82
CA GLY A 27 1.10 -21.98 -12.64
C GLY A 27 0.66 -22.03 -11.18
N LYS A 28 -0.65 -22.00 -10.92
CA LYS A 28 -1.24 -21.95 -9.56
C LYS A 28 -0.69 -23.00 -8.59
N HIS A 29 -0.48 -24.22 -9.09
CA HIS A 29 0.13 -25.31 -8.32
C HIS A 29 1.58 -25.02 -7.91
N ASP A 30 2.42 -24.53 -8.81
CA ASP A 30 3.81 -24.16 -8.52
C ASP A 30 3.85 -22.96 -7.56
N LEU A 31 3.00 -21.96 -7.79
CA LEU A 31 2.84 -20.82 -6.89
C LEU A 31 2.46 -21.26 -5.46
N GLY A 32 1.62 -22.29 -5.32
CA GLY A 32 1.30 -22.90 -4.02
C GLY A 32 2.51 -23.49 -3.30
N TYR A 33 3.41 -24.16 -4.03
CA TYR A 33 4.64 -24.72 -3.44
C TYR A 33 5.60 -23.61 -3.01
N GLN A 34 5.79 -22.61 -3.86
CA GLN A 34 6.66 -21.47 -3.57
C GLN A 34 6.14 -20.66 -2.38
N LEU A 35 4.82 -20.41 -2.31
CA LEU A 35 4.21 -19.72 -1.19
C LEU A 35 4.39 -20.50 0.13
N ALA A 36 4.17 -21.82 0.12
CA ALA A 36 4.38 -22.66 1.29
C ALA A 36 5.85 -22.63 1.76
N ALA A 37 6.80 -22.69 0.82
CA ALA A 37 8.23 -22.57 1.10
C ALA A 37 8.57 -21.26 1.80
N VAL A 38 8.11 -20.13 1.24
CA VAL A 38 8.39 -18.80 1.79
C VAL A 38 7.73 -18.60 3.15
N ILE A 39 6.44 -18.96 3.32
CA ILE A 39 5.71 -18.75 4.58
C ILE A 39 6.30 -19.61 5.71
N SER A 40 6.72 -20.83 5.40
CA SER A 40 7.27 -21.75 6.40
C SER A 40 8.77 -21.60 6.62
N ASP A 41 9.42 -20.65 5.93
CA ASP A 41 10.88 -20.46 5.93
C ASP A 41 11.64 -21.78 5.70
N ASN A 42 11.13 -22.58 4.76
CA ASN A 42 11.63 -23.91 4.46
C ASN A 42 12.04 -24.01 2.99
N PRO A 43 13.09 -24.77 2.65
CA PRO A 43 13.44 -25.00 1.27
C PRO A 43 12.30 -25.73 0.54
N PRO A 44 12.07 -25.48 -0.77
CA PRO A 44 10.98 -26.11 -1.52
C PRO A 44 10.96 -27.64 -1.44
N ALA A 45 12.13 -28.28 -1.33
CA ALA A 45 12.25 -29.73 -1.21
C ALA A 45 11.73 -30.30 0.13
N ALA A 46 11.57 -29.48 1.16
CA ALA A 46 11.04 -29.88 2.46
C ALA A 46 9.52 -29.70 2.57
N ILE A 47 8.88 -29.13 1.55
CA ILE A 47 7.43 -28.84 1.57
C ILE A 47 6.65 -30.11 1.32
N THR A 48 5.74 -30.41 2.25
CA THR A 48 4.87 -31.57 2.16
C THR A 48 3.66 -31.28 1.26
N ASP A 49 3.02 -32.33 0.75
CA ASP A 49 1.74 -32.20 0.03
C ASP A 49 0.65 -31.56 0.89
N GLY A 50 0.73 -31.70 2.21
CA GLY A 50 -0.19 -31.07 3.16
C GLY A 50 -0.01 -29.56 3.21
N ASP A 51 1.24 -29.10 3.26
CA ASP A 51 1.58 -27.66 3.26
C ASP A 51 1.21 -27.03 1.92
N HIS A 52 1.53 -27.72 0.82
CA HIS A 52 1.15 -27.32 -0.53
C HIS A 52 -0.37 -27.18 -0.68
N ARG A 53 -1.14 -28.19 -0.25
CA ARG A 53 -2.60 -28.15 -0.33
C ARG A 53 -3.18 -27.01 0.50
N ARG A 54 -2.63 -26.73 1.68
CA ARG A 54 -3.07 -25.61 2.53
C ARG A 54 -2.81 -24.27 1.83
N ALA A 55 -1.61 -24.09 1.27
CA ALA A 55 -1.25 -22.89 0.54
C ALA A 55 -2.11 -22.70 -0.72
N LEU A 56 -2.43 -23.77 -1.45
CA LEU A 56 -3.33 -23.74 -2.60
C LEU A 56 -4.75 -23.28 -2.24
N VAL A 57 -5.31 -23.81 -1.15
CA VAL A 57 -6.62 -23.39 -0.64
C VAL A 57 -6.60 -21.90 -0.30
N GLU A 58 -5.54 -21.44 0.35
CA GLU A 58 -5.38 -20.02 0.70
C GLU A 58 -5.23 -19.12 -0.53
N LEU A 59 -4.40 -19.52 -1.50
CA LEU A 59 -4.25 -18.84 -2.79
C LEU A 59 -5.59 -18.67 -3.49
N HIS A 60 -6.32 -19.77 -3.65
CA HIS A 60 -7.58 -19.78 -4.39
C HIS A 60 -8.66 -18.95 -3.71
N HIS A 61 -8.83 -19.07 -2.39
CA HIS A 61 -10.00 -18.51 -1.72
C HIS A 61 -9.78 -17.13 -1.11
N ARG A 62 -8.52 -16.72 -0.91
CA ARG A 62 -8.23 -15.47 -0.19
C ARG A 62 -7.25 -14.57 -0.94
N LEU A 63 -6.10 -15.08 -1.35
CA LEU A 63 -5.02 -14.22 -1.85
C LEU A 63 -5.26 -13.79 -3.30
N LEU A 64 -5.51 -14.73 -4.21
CA LEU A 64 -5.71 -14.43 -5.63
C LEU A 64 -6.97 -13.61 -5.92
N PRO A 65 -8.15 -13.89 -5.31
CA PRO A 65 -9.33 -13.06 -5.54
C PRO A 65 -9.08 -11.60 -5.22
N GLN A 66 -8.46 -11.31 -4.07
CA GLN A 66 -8.21 -9.93 -3.65
C GLN A 66 -7.17 -9.21 -4.54
N LEU A 67 -6.16 -9.93 -5.01
CA LEU A 67 -5.13 -9.38 -5.91
C LEU A 67 -5.67 -9.17 -7.34
N THR A 68 -6.58 -10.04 -7.77
CA THR A 68 -7.24 -9.95 -9.08
C THR A 68 -8.29 -8.84 -9.08
N ASP A 69 -9.11 -8.75 -8.03
CA ASP A 69 -10.09 -7.67 -7.84
C ASP A 69 -9.40 -6.29 -7.76
N ALA A 70 -8.18 -6.25 -7.24
CA ALA A 70 -7.34 -5.04 -7.21
C ALA A 70 -6.73 -4.69 -8.57
N GLY A 71 -6.87 -5.56 -9.58
CA GLY A 71 -6.29 -5.41 -10.91
C GLY A 71 -4.77 -5.54 -10.94
N LEU A 72 -4.17 -6.20 -9.94
CA LEU A 72 -2.71 -6.39 -9.86
C LEU A 72 -2.27 -7.71 -10.49
N LEU A 73 -3.12 -8.73 -10.40
CA LEU A 73 -2.89 -10.04 -11.01
C LEU A 73 -4.03 -10.40 -11.95
N GLU A 74 -3.73 -11.28 -12.90
CA GLU A 74 -4.71 -11.94 -13.76
C GLU A 74 -4.44 -13.44 -13.80
N GLU A 75 -5.51 -14.24 -13.91
CA GLU A 75 -5.46 -15.69 -14.08
C GLU A 75 -5.82 -16.00 -15.54
N GLY A 76 -4.90 -16.63 -16.27
CA GLY A 76 -5.12 -17.10 -17.63
C GLY A 76 -5.97 -18.36 -17.68
N ASP A 77 -6.44 -18.72 -18.88
CA ASP A 77 -7.25 -19.92 -19.12
C ASP A 77 -6.55 -21.24 -18.74
N ASP A 78 -5.21 -21.21 -18.61
CA ASP A 78 -4.34 -22.33 -18.27
C ASP A 78 -3.99 -22.39 -16.77
N GLU A 79 -4.71 -21.65 -15.93
CA GLU A 79 -4.41 -21.47 -14.49
C GLU A 79 -3.03 -20.84 -14.21
N THR A 80 -2.43 -20.18 -15.21
CA THR A 80 -1.22 -19.38 -15.03
C THR A 80 -1.56 -18.00 -14.52
N ILE A 81 -0.95 -17.61 -13.40
CA ILE A 81 -1.09 -16.29 -12.79
C ILE A 81 -0.01 -15.35 -13.31
N ARG A 82 -0.37 -14.13 -13.72
CA ARG A 82 0.54 -13.10 -14.24
C ARG A 82 0.29 -11.76 -13.54
N THR A 83 1.30 -10.89 -13.52
CA THR A 83 1.03 -9.48 -13.22
C THR A 83 0.30 -8.83 -14.39
N THR A 84 -0.59 -7.90 -14.09
CA THR A 84 -1.21 -7.05 -15.11
C THR A 84 -0.23 -5.95 -15.53
N GLY A 85 -0.57 -5.18 -16.58
CA GLY A 85 0.15 -3.96 -16.95
C GLY A 85 -0.07 -2.77 -16.00
N HIS A 86 -0.33 -3.02 -14.71
CA HIS A 86 -0.62 -1.96 -13.74
C HIS A 86 0.64 -1.11 -13.51
N PRO A 87 0.57 0.24 -13.58
CA PRO A 87 1.74 1.13 -13.51
C PRO A 87 2.61 0.98 -12.25
N VAL A 88 2.06 0.45 -11.17
CA VAL A 88 2.81 0.20 -9.92
C VAL A 88 4.01 -0.73 -10.14
N PHE A 89 3.97 -1.61 -11.14
CA PHE A 89 5.08 -2.51 -11.43
C PHE A 89 6.23 -1.83 -12.20
N ASP A 90 6.02 -0.61 -12.71
CA ASP A 90 7.08 0.20 -13.33
C ASP A 90 7.89 1.00 -12.28
N GLU A 91 7.41 1.06 -11.03
CA GLU A 91 8.01 1.84 -9.94
C GLU A 91 9.03 0.98 -9.17
N SER A 92 10.31 1.38 -9.17
CA SER A 92 11.38 0.62 -8.49
C SER A 92 11.19 0.52 -6.98
N GLU A 93 10.54 1.52 -6.37
CA GLU A 93 10.19 1.54 -4.95
C GLU A 93 9.17 0.44 -4.61
N PHE A 94 8.25 0.13 -5.52
CA PHE A 94 7.26 -0.91 -5.31
C PHE A 94 7.90 -2.31 -5.38
N GLU A 95 8.85 -2.52 -6.30
CA GLU A 95 9.62 -3.77 -6.34
C GLU A 95 10.38 -4.00 -5.03
N ALA A 96 11.09 -2.97 -4.54
CA ALA A 96 11.82 -3.04 -3.28
C ALA A 96 10.88 -3.34 -2.09
N LEU A 97 9.67 -2.79 -2.10
CA LEU A 97 8.65 -3.03 -1.10
C LEU A 97 8.17 -4.50 -1.07
N ILE A 98 7.82 -5.06 -2.23
CA ILE A 98 7.33 -6.45 -2.27
C ILE A 98 8.46 -7.47 -2.14
N ALA A 99 9.71 -7.09 -2.42
CA ALA A 99 10.92 -7.91 -2.25
C ALA A 99 11.18 -8.32 -0.79
N GLY A 100 10.92 -7.42 0.18
CA GLY A 100 10.75 -7.75 1.60
C GLY A 100 11.88 -8.53 2.30
N ASP A 101 13.13 -8.10 2.20
CA ASP A 101 14.32 -8.78 2.79
C ASP A 101 14.45 -8.70 4.33
N GLN A 102 13.43 -8.29 5.09
CA GLN A 102 13.55 -8.16 6.55
C GLN A 102 12.31 -8.70 7.25
N THR A 103 12.49 -9.80 7.98
CA THR A 103 11.43 -10.44 8.78
C THR A 103 11.00 -9.62 10.00
N ALA A 104 11.67 -8.49 10.27
CA ALA A 104 11.19 -7.45 11.19
C ALA A 104 10.24 -6.42 10.52
N ASP A 105 10.13 -6.39 9.19
CA ASP A 105 9.34 -5.38 8.46
C ASP A 105 7.90 -5.83 8.14
N ALA A 106 7.57 -7.13 8.22
CA ALA A 106 6.30 -7.63 7.68
C ALA A 106 5.07 -7.11 8.46
N GLU A 107 5.07 -7.19 9.78
CA GLU A 107 3.95 -6.71 10.62
C GLU A 107 3.88 -5.18 10.68
N GLU A 108 5.04 -4.51 10.65
CA GLU A 108 5.14 -3.06 10.58
C GLU A 108 4.58 -2.55 9.24
N LEU A 109 5.00 -3.14 8.12
CA LEU A 109 4.46 -2.86 6.79
C LEU A 109 2.96 -3.16 6.70
N ASP A 110 2.49 -4.28 7.26
CA ASP A 110 1.06 -4.59 7.33
C ASP A 110 0.29 -3.47 8.05
N THR A 111 0.85 -2.96 9.14
CA THR A 111 0.27 -1.86 9.91
C THR A 111 0.29 -0.56 9.12
N MET A 112 1.43 -0.20 8.52
CA MET A 112 1.56 0.98 7.66
C MET A 112 0.57 0.94 6.50
N PHE A 113 0.41 -0.19 5.82
CA PHE A 113 -0.55 -0.35 4.72
C PHE A 113 -2.01 -0.26 5.17
N ARG A 114 -2.35 -0.84 6.32
CA ARG A 114 -3.67 -0.63 6.95
C ARG A 114 -3.92 0.85 7.27
N VAL A 115 -2.90 1.57 7.70
CA VAL A 115 -3.00 3.03 7.89
C VAL A 115 -3.19 3.72 6.53
N LEU A 116 -2.41 3.38 5.50
CA LEU A 116 -2.53 3.95 4.16
C LEU A 116 -3.83 3.59 3.42
N ALA A 117 -4.60 2.61 3.87
CA ALA A 117 -5.92 2.29 3.29
C ALA A 117 -6.91 3.46 3.37
N ASN A 118 -6.73 4.41 4.29
CA ASN A 118 -7.59 5.59 4.40
C ASN A 118 -7.15 6.70 3.43
N GLU A 119 -8.08 7.20 2.62
CA GLU A 119 -7.81 8.18 1.56
C GLU A 119 -7.30 9.52 2.10
N ARG A 120 -7.88 10.02 3.20
CA ARG A 120 -7.43 11.27 3.84
C ARG A 120 -6.01 11.15 4.37
N ARG A 121 -5.65 10.00 4.96
CA ARG A 121 -4.26 9.74 5.40
C ARG A 121 -3.28 9.79 4.22
N ARG A 122 -3.66 9.25 3.06
CA ARG A 122 -2.85 9.39 1.84
C ARG A 122 -2.79 10.83 1.33
N ALA A 123 -3.90 11.57 1.42
CA ALA A 123 -3.94 12.99 1.04
C ALA A 123 -3.00 13.84 1.91
N ILE A 124 -2.97 13.59 3.23
CA ILE A 124 -2.03 14.24 4.16
C ILE A 124 -0.59 13.98 3.71
N LEU A 125 -0.22 12.72 3.52
CA LEU A 125 1.14 12.34 3.15
C LEU A 125 1.54 12.91 1.78
N ALA A 126 0.62 12.95 0.83
CA ALA A 126 0.87 13.56 -0.48
C ALA A 126 1.05 15.09 -0.41
N VAL A 127 0.41 15.78 0.52
CA VAL A 127 0.66 17.22 0.77
C VAL A 127 2.01 17.43 1.43
N LEU A 128 2.43 16.52 2.33
CA LEU A 128 3.71 16.61 3.03
C LEU A 128 4.91 16.23 2.13
N ASP A 129 4.70 15.43 1.09
CA ASP A 129 5.75 14.97 0.16
C ASP A 129 6.51 16.15 -0.50
N ASP A 130 5.80 17.23 -0.79
CA ASP A 130 6.34 18.45 -1.40
C ASP A 130 7.00 19.41 -0.37
N GLN A 131 7.06 19.02 0.92
CA GLN A 131 7.43 19.91 2.02
C GLN A 131 8.73 19.48 2.71
N PHE A 132 9.75 20.33 2.62
CA PHE A 132 11.07 20.07 3.22
C PHE A 132 11.15 20.45 4.71
N HIS A 133 10.13 21.08 5.27
CA HIS A 133 10.10 21.57 6.65
C HIS A 133 8.77 21.20 7.32
N PRO A 134 8.73 21.10 8.66
CA PRO A 134 7.47 20.87 9.36
C PRO A 134 6.42 21.92 8.97
N VAL A 135 5.18 21.50 8.74
CA VAL A 135 4.05 22.32 8.30
C VAL A 135 3.08 22.53 9.47
N ALA A 136 2.48 23.71 9.57
CA ALA A 136 1.44 23.96 10.57
C ALA A 136 0.15 23.18 10.24
N THR A 137 -0.49 22.58 11.24
CA THR A 137 -1.72 21.77 11.07
C THR A 137 -2.83 22.51 10.34
N GLU A 138 -2.99 23.81 10.58
CA GLU A 138 -3.95 24.68 9.87
C GLU A 138 -3.66 24.81 8.37
N THR A 139 -2.38 24.89 8.01
CA THR A 139 -1.96 24.96 6.60
C THR A 139 -2.19 23.62 5.91
N LEU A 140 -1.76 22.54 6.57
CA LEU A 140 -1.99 21.18 6.13
C LEU A 140 -3.49 20.88 5.95
N ALA A 141 -4.35 21.31 6.87
CA ALA A 141 -5.79 21.11 6.78
C ALA A 141 -6.39 21.78 5.54
N ARG A 142 -5.95 23.00 5.21
CA ARG A 142 -6.38 23.69 4.00
C ARG A 142 -5.98 22.93 2.75
N ASP A 143 -4.71 22.58 2.65
CA ASP A 143 -4.16 21.90 1.47
C ASP A 143 -4.80 20.52 1.26
N VAL A 144 -5.03 19.77 2.34
CA VAL A 144 -5.77 18.50 2.31
C VAL A 144 -7.23 18.73 1.87
N ALA A 145 -7.92 19.75 2.40
CA ALA A 145 -9.29 20.05 2.00
C ALA A 145 -9.40 20.39 0.51
N VAL A 146 -8.45 21.15 -0.03
CA VAL A 146 -8.35 21.47 -1.47
C VAL A 146 -8.13 20.21 -2.28
N ARG A 147 -7.19 19.36 -1.86
CA ARG A 147 -6.86 18.12 -2.55
C ARG A 147 -8.04 17.15 -2.60
N GLU A 148 -8.74 16.97 -1.49
CA GLU A 148 -9.91 16.09 -1.41
C GLU A 148 -11.10 16.60 -2.22
N ALA A 149 -11.30 17.92 -2.28
CA ALA A 149 -12.38 18.50 -3.06
C ALA A 149 -12.12 18.42 -4.57
N GLY A 150 -10.86 18.31 -5.00
CA GLY A 150 -10.48 18.35 -6.41
C GLY A 150 -10.79 19.70 -7.08
N THR A 151 -10.90 20.77 -6.29
CA THR A 151 -11.32 22.11 -6.73
C THR A 151 -10.27 23.17 -6.43
N ALA A 152 -10.42 24.37 -6.98
CA ALA A 152 -9.56 25.50 -6.63
C ALA A 152 -9.73 25.90 -5.15
N GLU A 153 -8.64 26.36 -4.51
CA GLU A 153 -8.60 26.73 -3.09
C GLU A 153 -9.71 27.70 -2.67
N ARG A 154 -9.93 28.75 -3.48
CA ARG A 154 -10.97 29.77 -3.24
C ARG A 154 -12.41 29.22 -3.20
N ALA A 155 -12.63 28.00 -3.67
CA ALA A 155 -13.94 27.36 -3.70
C ALA A 155 -14.20 26.48 -2.46
N VAL A 156 -13.20 26.24 -1.61
CA VAL A 156 -13.35 25.44 -0.39
C VAL A 156 -13.91 26.31 0.74
N PRO A 157 -15.09 25.99 1.30
CA PRO A 157 -15.65 26.72 2.44
C PRO A 157 -14.75 26.67 3.67
N ARG A 158 -14.78 27.71 4.51
CA ARG A 158 -14.00 27.75 5.76
C ARG A 158 -14.40 26.64 6.71
N GLU A 159 -15.70 26.37 6.80
CA GLU A 159 -16.28 25.32 7.62
C GLU A 159 -15.69 23.94 7.25
N ARG A 160 -15.42 23.71 5.96
CA ARG A 160 -14.80 22.47 5.50
C ARG A 160 -13.34 22.37 5.95
N VAL A 161 -12.59 23.46 5.94
CA VAL A 161 -11.21 23.48 6.43
C VAL A 161 -11.17 23.20 7.94
N ASP A 162 -12.11 23.77 8.71
CA ASP A 162 -12.21 23.56 10.15
C ASP A 162 -12.56 22.10 10.49
N GLU A 163 -13.47 21.48 9.74
CA GLU A 163 -13.78 20.05 9.85
C GLU A 163 -12.54 19.17 9.57
N VAL A 164 -11.80 19.49 8.51
CA VAL A 164 -10.58 18.76 8.16
C VAL A 164 -9.55 18.92 9.28
N LEU A 165 -9.31 20.14 9.74
CA LEU A 165 -8.38 20.43 10.83
C LEU A 165 -8.70 19.61 12.10
N ALA A 166 -9.96 19.62 12.53
CA ALA A 166 -10.39 18.84 13.69
C ALA A 166 -10.10 17.33 13.49
N SER A 167 -10.40 16.79 12.31
CA SER A 167 -10.09 15.39 12.00
C SER A 167 -8.59 15.11 11.96
N LEU A 168 -7.77 16.05 11.46
CA LEU A 168 -6.32 15.90 11.41
C LEU A 168 -5.78 15.75 12.81
N VAL A 169 -6.07 16.71 13.69
CA VAL A 169 -5.53 16.81 15.04
C VAL A 169 -5.99 15.63 15.91
N HIS A 170 -7.25 15.23 15.81
CA HIS A 170 -7.84 14.26 16.74
C HIS A 170 -7.85 12.81 16.25
N VAL A 171 -7.72 12.57 14.94
CA VAL A 171 -7.87 11.22 14.36
C VAL A 171 -6.67 10.86 13.50
N HIS A 172 -6.36 11.66 12.50
CA HIS A 172 -5.43 11.21 11.45
C HIS A 172 -3.97 11.36 11.83
N LEU A 173 -3.56 12.49 12.40
CA LEU A 173 -2.17 12.74 12.77
C LEU A 173 -1.71 11.83 13.92
N PRO A 174 -2.49 11.58 14.98
CA PRO A 174 -2.10 10.60 16.00
C PRO A 174 -1.85 9.21 15.40
N VAL A 175 -2.77 8.71 14.57
CA VAL A 175 -2.62 7.37 13.95
C VAL A 175 -1.45 7.31 12.97
N LEU A 176 -1.20 8.38 12.21
CA LEU A 176 -0.05 8.46 11.31
C LEU A 176 1.28 8.51 12.11
N HIS A 177 1.28 9.20 13.24
CA HIS A 177 2.44 9.32 14.12
C HIS A 177 2.78 8.00 14.81
N ASP A 178 1.76 7.30 15.34
CA ASP A 178 1.92 5.98 15.96
C ASP A 178 2.45 4.94 14.97
N ALA A 179 2.15 5.12 13.67
CA ALA A 179 2.65 4.28 12.59
C ALA A 179 3.96 4.78 11.97
N THR A 180 4.65 5.73 12.61
CA THR A 180 5.93 6.33 12.19
C THR A 180 5.95 6.91 10.77
N LEU A 181 4.77 7.29 10.26
CA LEU A 181 4.63 7.91 8.93
C LEU A 181 4.82 9.43 8.99
N VAL A 182 4.56 10.06 10.14
CA VAL A 182 4.75 11.51 10.33
C VAL A 182 5.32 11.80 11.71
N GLY A 183 6.12 12.87 11.79
CA GLY A 183 6.41 13.53 13.05
C GLY A 183 5.26 14.47 13.37
N TYR A 184 4.59 14.30 14.51
CA TYR A 184 3.51 15.19 14.92
C TYR A 184 3.78 15.74 16.33
N ASP A 185 3.95 17.06 16.40
CA ASP A 185 4.01 17.79 17.66
C ASP A 185 2.66 18.47 17.90
N ALA A 186 1.89 17.91 18.83
CA ALA A 186 0.58 18.42 19.21
C ALA A 186 0.65 19.72 20.02
N GLU A 187 1.78 20.02 20.68
CA GLU A 187 1.96 21.25 21.46
C GLU A 187 2.25 22.43 20.53
N SER A 188 3.16 22.25 19.57
CA SER A 188 3.48 23.29 18.58
C SER A 188 2.56 23.29 17.35
N GLY A 189 1.73 22.26 17.17
CA GLY A 189 0.81 22.13 16.04
C GLY A 189 1.55 21.95 14.71
N ARG A 190 2.64 21.19 14.70
CA ARG A 190 3.49 21.00 13.52
C ARG A 190 3.60 19.54 13.12
N VAL A 191 3.65 19.32 11.80
CA VAL A 191 3.71 17.99 11.19
C VAL A 191 4.85 17.94 10.18
N SER A 192 5.68 16.90 10.23
CA SER A 192 6.73 16.61 9.24
C SER A 192 6.56 15.24 8.62
N ASP A 193 6.99 15.09 7.37
CA ASP A 193 7.07 13.77 6.73
C ASP A 193 8.22 12.95 7.31
N GLU A 194 7.89 11.82 7.94
CA GLU A 194 8.86 10.87 8.50
C GLU A 194 8.82 9.52 7.79
N ARG A 195 8.06 9.40 6.69
CA ARG A 195 7.95 8.15 5.94
C ARG A 195 9.32 7.63 5.51
N HIS A 196 9.48 6.32 5.67
CA HIS A 196 10.57 5.57 5.08
C HIS A 196 10.64 5.81 3.57
N SER A 197 11.86 5.91 3.02
CA SER A 197 12.08 6.26 1.61
C SER A 197 11.34 5.34 0.64
N ALA A 198 11.24 4.04 0.94
CA ALA A 198 10.51 3.08 0.11
C ALA A 198 9.00 3.38 0.00
N LEU A 199 8.40 4.08 0.96
CA LEU A 199 6.98 4.48 0.91
C LEU A 199 6.76 5.87 0.29
N ARG A 200 7.83 6.66 0.11
CA ARG A 200 7.72 8.01 -0.49
C ARG A 200 7.30 7.92 -1.95
N GLY A 201 7.86 6.97 -2.71
CA GLY A 201 7.51 6.73 -4.12
C GLY A 201 6.11 6.17 -4.35
N LEU A 202 5.43 5.65 -3.31
CA LEU A 202 4.06 5.14 -3.42
C LEU A 202 2.99 6.22 -3.27
N ALA A 203 3.38 7.50 -3.19
CA ALA A 203 2.45 8.62 -3.29
C ALA A 203 1.57 8.43 -4.54
N PRO A 204 0.27 8.77 -4.44
CA PRO A 204 -0.77 8.06 -5.16
C PRO A 204 -0.45 8.05 -6.65
N VAL A 205 -0.24 6.83 -7.19
CA VAL A 205 -0.50 6.53 -8.60
C VAL A 205 -1.71 7.35 -8.95
N ARG A 206 -1.51 8.42 -9.73
CA ARG A 206 -2.60 9.29 -10.13
C ARG A 206 -3.66 8.31 -10.63
N ASP A 207 -4.83 8.30 -10.01
CA ASP A 207 -6.02 7.86 -10.73
C ASP A 207 -6.12 8.85 -11.89
N ARG A 208 -5.37 8.55 -12.97
CA ARG A 208 -5.50 9.20 -14.26
C ARG A 208 -6.90 8.81 -14.64
N VAL A 209 -7.82 9.72 -14.33
CA VAL A 209 -9.15 9.76 -14.90
C VAL A 209 -8.97 9.44 -16.37
N ALA A 210 -9.48 8.29 -16.79
CA ALA A 210 -9.69 8.01 -18.20
C ALA A 210 -10.58 9.15 -18.70
N GLY A 211 -9.95 10.05 -19.45
CA GLY A 211 -10.52 11.32 -19.88
C GLY A 211 -9.76 11.80 -21.10
N ASP A 212 -9.96 11.07 -22.20
CA ASP A 212 -10.34 11.65 -23.50
C ASP A 212 -10.99 10.55 -24.37
#